data_AF-A0A495MID4-F1
#
_entry.id   AF-A0A495MID4-F1
#
_cell.length_a   1.000
_cell.length_b   1.000
_cell.length_c   1.000
_cell.angle_alpha   90.00
_cell.angle_beta   90.00
_cell.angle_gamma   90.00
#
_symmetry.space_group_name_H-M   'P 1'
#
loop_
_entity.id
_entity.type
_entity.pdbx_description
1 polymer ?
#
loop_
_entity_poly.entity_id
_entity_poly.type
_entity_poly.pdbx_seq_one_letter_code
_entity_poly.pdbx_strand_id
1 'polypeptide(L)'
;MRKCILFLTFILGAVQLQAQGCVPDITLTTYETTTPVLHQASNTVVGSSGYGVSPGYDSTLRAGVLVELKDDVYIKSGALFLAHIAPCGKPKARQQGLSDKSAAISALMAYPNPVQSTLNLSVDHAELSKITLATLDGKVIATHEAKNETSLQLELGNYSSGIYLITVETADGQVFRDKIVKN
;
A
#
# COMPACT_ATOMS: atom_id res chain seq x y z
N MET A 1 -15.81 -65.34 19.74
CA MET A 1 -15.06 -64.62 20.79
C MET A 1 -14.11 -63.63 20.12
N ARG A 2 -14.09 -62.39 20.63
CA ARG A 2 -13.73 -61.14 19.92
C ARG A 2 -12.25 -61.07 19.49
N LYS A 3 -12.02 -60.73 18.21
CA LYS A 3 -10.71 -60.37 17.65
C LYS A 3 -10.32 -58.95 18.11
N CYS A 4 -9.14 -58.83 18.70
CA CYS A 4 -8.44 -57.57 18.93
C CYS A 4 -8.06 -56.95 17.58
N ILE A 5 -8.42 -55.69 17.36
CA ILE A 5 -7.74 -54.82 16.40
C ILE A 5 -7.55 -53.48 17.12
N LEU A 6 -6.31 -53.26 17.54
CA LEU A 6 -5.84 -52.01 18.14
C LEU A 6 -5.43 -51.10 16.97
N PHE A 7 -6.31 -50.21 16.51
CA PHE A 7 -5.91 -49.14 15.60
C PHE A 7 -5.38 -47.96 16.41
N LEU A 8 -4.07 -48.00 16.66
CA LEU A 8 -3.32 -46.86 17.16
C LEU A 8 -3.02 -45.94 15.97
N THR A 9 -3.99 -45.14 15.53
CA THR A 9 -3.73 -44.11 14.51
C THR A 9 -3.07 -42.93 15.20
N PHE A 10 -1.74 -42.89 15.06
CA PHE A 10 -0.91 -41.72 15.24
C PHE A 10 -1.49 -40.59 14.38
N ILE A 11 -2.20 -39.65 15.00
CA ILE A 11 -2.62 -38.42 14.32
C ILE A 11 -1.36 -37.54 14.27
N LEU A 12 -0.53 -37.80 13.26
CA LEU A 12 0.61 -36.98 12.91
C LEU A 12 0.06 -35.59 12.54
N GLY A 13 0.58 -34.59 13.22
CA GLY A 13 -0.07 -33.29 13.38
C GLY A 13 -0.41 -32.58 12.08
N ALA A 14 -1.56 -31.89 12.10
CA ALA A 14 -1.65 -30.62 11.39
C ALA A 14 -0.83 -29.62 12.21
N VAL A 15 0.47 -29.53 11.88
CA VAL A 15 1.28 -28.36 12.20
C VAL A 15 0.62 -27.21 11.44
N GLN A 16 -0.35 -26.54 12.07
CA GLN A 16 -0.91 -25.30 11.56
C GLN A 16 0.04 -24.17 11.93
N LEU A 17 1.22 -24.25 11.34
CA LEU A 17 2.15 -23.17 11.16
C LEU A 17 2.22 -23.12 9.64
N GLN A 18 1.87 -22.02 8.98
CA GLN A 18 2.91 -21.04 8.74
C GLN A 18 2.31 -19.77 8.11
N ALA A 19 2.42 -18.66 8.83
CA ALA A 19 2.78 -17.41 8.18
C ALA A 19 4.19 -17.62 7.60
N GLN A 20 4.32 -17.95 6.32
CA GLN A 20 5.63 -18.11 5.70
C GLN A 20 5.83 -17.28 4.46
N GLY A 21 7.09 -16.88 4.32
CA GLY A 21 7.63 -16.06 3.26
C GLY A 21 7.19 -16.57 1.90
N CYS A 22 7.21 -15.65 0.96
CA CYS A 22 6.64 -15.95 -0.32
C CYS A 22 7.38 -17.11 -1.00
N VAL A 23 6.64 -18.14 -1.38
CA VAL A 23 7.13 -19.22 -2.24
C VAL A 23 7.10 -18.77 -3.70
N PRO A 24 7.98 -19.31 -4.57
CA PRO A 24 8.04 -18.90 -5.97
C PRO A 24 6.75 -19.21 -6.71
N ASP A 25 6.23 -20.42 -6.59
CA ASP A 25 5.05 -20.88 -7.34
C ASP A 25 4.11 -21.69 -6.44
N ILE A 26 2.80 -21.55 -6.66
CA ILE A 26 1.75 -22.30 -5.95
C ILE A 26 0.81 -22.94 -6.96
N THR A 27 0.40 -24.18 -6.70
CA THR A 27 -0.68 -24.86 -7.44
C THR A 27 -1.83 -25.18 -6.49
N LEU A 28 -3.04 -24.76 -6.86
CA LEU A 28 -4.27 -24.98 -6.10
C LEU A 28 -5.09 -26.08 -6.78
N THR A 29 -5.61 -27.03 -6.01
CA THR A 29 -6.31 -28.21 -6.52
C THR A 29 -7.57 -28.56 -5.71
N THR A 30 -8.00 -27.69 -4.81
CA THR A 30 -9.13 -27.94 -3.92
C THR A 30 -10.05 -26.75 -3.84
N TYR A 31 -11.32 -26.99 -3.55
CA TYR A 31 -12.27 -25.92 -3.27
C TYR A 31 -11.91 -25.16 -2.00
N GLU A 32 -12.15 -23.86 -2.03
CA GLU A 32 -12.02 -23.02 -0.84
C GLU A 32 -13.11 -23.36 0.17
N THR A 33 -12.70 -23.52 1.43
CA THR A 33 -13.60 -23.87 2.55
C THR A 33 -13.54 -22.84 3.69
N THR A 34 -12.71 -21.82 3.54
CA THR A 34 -12.50 -20.74 4.51
C THR A 34 -12.57 -19.39 3.81
N THR A 35 -12.95 -18.34 4.55
CA THR A 35 -13.05 -16.98 4.02
C THR A 35 -12.61 -15.96 5.09
N PRO A 36 -11.85 -14.91 4.74
CA PRO A 36 -11.18 -14.71 3.46
C PRO A 36 -9.90 -15.56 3.37
N VAL A 37 -9.57 -16.07 2.18
CA VAL A 37 -8.31 -16.76 1.90
C VAL A 37 -7.46 -15.96 0.91
N LEU A 38 -6.15 -15.90 1.19
CA LEU A 38 -5.15 -15.26 0.34
C LEU A 38 -4.07 -16.28 -0.03
N HIS A 39 -3.99 -16.61 -1.31
CA HIS A 39 -2.89 -17.37 -1.89
C HIS A 39 -1.91 -16.42 -2.54
N GLN A 40 -0.64 -16.49 -2.14
CA GLN A 40 0.39 -15.56 -2.60
C GLN A 40 1.69 -16.26 -3.01
N ALA A 41 2.17 -15.97 -4.23
CA ALA A 41 3.41 -16.52 -4.79
C ALA A 41 4.25 -15.41 -5.44
N SER A 42 5.58 -15.54 -5.46
CA SER A 42 6.47 -14.50 -6.02
C SER A 42 6.52 -14.53 -7.54
N ASN A 43 6.21 -15.67 -8.15
CA ASN A 43 6.16 -15.86 -9.60
C ASN A 43 4.73 -16.24 -10.01
N THR A 44 4.29 -17.47 -9.76
CA THR A 44 3.06 -18.00 -10.36
C THR A 44 2.06 -18.57 -9.34
N VAL A 45 0.78 -18.29 -9.54
CA VAL A 45 -0.32 -19.03 -8.90
C VAL A 45 -1.13 -19.74 -9.98
N VAL A 46 -1.23 -21.06 -9.89
CA VAL A 46 -1.97 -21.90 -10.86
C VAL A 46 -3.18 -22.54 -10.19
N GLY A 47 -4.39 -22.18 -10.59
CA GLY A 47 -5.58 -22.97 -10.33
C GLY A 47 -5.62 -24.16 -11.29
N SER A 48 -5.57 -25.38 -10.77
CA SER A 48 -5.65 -26.63 -11.54
C SER A 48 -6.98 -27.34 -11.30
N SER A 49 -7.19 -28.48 -11.99
CA SER A 49 -8.39 -29.33 -11.82
C SER A 49 -8.70 -29.57 -10.33
N GLY A 50 -9.97 -29.34 -9.97
CA GLY A 50 -10.47 -29.44 -8.61
C GLY A 50 -10.39 -28.16 -7.78
N TYR A 51 -9.70 -27.11 -8.27
CA TYR A 51 -9.76 -25.78 -7.65
C TYR A 51 -11.08 -25.08 -7.95
N GLY A 52 -11.65 -24.40 -6.96
CA GLY A 52 -12.85 -23.62 -7.16
C GLY A 52 -13.25 -22.82 -5.95
N VAL A 53 -14.12 -21.82 -6.18
CA VAL A 53 -14.64 -20.95 -5.14
C VAL A 53 -16.16 -21.04 -5.17
N SER A 54 -16.74 -21.50 -4.06
CA SER A 54 -18.19 -21.65 -3.91
C SER A 54 -18.85 -20.33 -3.47
N PRO A 55 -20.18 -20.19 -3.61
CA PRO A 55 -20.88 -18.98 -3.17
C PRO A 55 -20.66 -18.71 -1.67
N GLY A 56 -20.42 -17.44 -1.30
CA GLY A 56 -20.16 -17.02 0.08
C GLY A 56 -18.71 -17.18 0.56
N TYR A 57 -17.79 -17.62 -0.31
CA TYR A 57 -16.36 -17.68 -0.02
C TYR A 57 -15.59 -16.60 -0.79
N ASP A 58 -14.58 -16.05 -0.12
CA ASP A 58 -13.72 -14.99 -0.65
C ASP A 58 -12.31 -15.53 -0.84
N SER A 59 -11.82 -15.55 -2.08
CA SER A 59 -10.46 -16.00 -2.41
C SER A 59 -9.71 -14.96 -3.22
N THR A 60 -8.50 -14.64 -2.76
CA THR A 60 -7.58 -13.75 -3.44
C THR A 60 -6.36 -14.52 -3.92
N LEU A 61 -6.08 -14.47 -5.22
CA LEU A 61 -4.84 -14.96 -5.83
C LEU A 61 -3.92 -13.77 -6.14
N ARG A 62 -2.72 -13.80 -5.58
CA ARG A 62 -1.68 -12.79 -5.79
C ARG A 62 -0.41 -13.45 -6.29
N ALA A 63 0.01 -13.13 -7.50
CA ALA A 63 1.25 -13.64 -8.09
C ALA A 63 2.15 -12.50 -8.52
N GLY A 64 3.47 -12.65 -8.50
CA GLY A 64 4.37 -11.60 -8.99
C GLY A 64 4.48 -11.54 -10.52
N VAL A 65 4.19 -12.63 -11.21
CA VAL A 65 4.32 -12.75 -12.68
C VAL A 65 3.02 -13.22 -13.34
N LEU A 66 2.42 -14.31 -12.87
CA LEU A 66 1.30 -14.94 -13.57
C LEU A 66 0.28 -15.56 -12.61
N VAL A 67 -1.00 -15.30 -12.85
CA VAL A 67 -2.10 -16.11 -12.32
C VAL A 67 -2.72 -16.86 -13.49
N GLU A 68 -2.66 -18.19 -13.45
CA GLU A 68 -3.23 -19.07 -14.48
C GLU A 68 -4.39 -19.86 -13.87
N LEU A 69 -5.56 -19.84 -14.51
CA LEU A 69 -6.65 -20.75 -14.19
C LEU A 69 -6.77 -21.73 -15.35
N LYS A 70 -6.45 -23.00 -15.09
CA LYS A 70 -6.56 -24.07 -16.07
C LYS A 70 -8.00 -24.53 -16.24
N ASP A 71 -8.21 -25.43 -17.19
CA ASP A 71 -9.48 -26.13 -17.36
C ASP A 71 -9.91 -26.79 -16.04
N ASP A 72 -11.22 -26.91 -15.83
CA ASP A 72 -11.81 -27.52 -14.63
C ASP A 72 -11.59 -26.71 -13.32
N VAL A 73 -11.48 -25.39 -13.46
CA VAL A 73 -11.58 -24.42 -12.36
C VAL A 73 -12.96 -23.75 -12.37
N TYR A 74 -13.64 -23.73 -11.21
CA TYR A 74 -14.98 -23.15 -11.10
C TYR A 74 -15.06 -22.02 -10.06
N ILE A 75 -15.27 -20.79 -10.54
CA ILE A 75 -15.67 -19.65 -9.71
C ILE A 75 -17.18 -19.48 -9.82
N LYS A 76 -17.93 -19.87 -8.79
CA LYS A 76 -19.40 -19.92 -8.83
C LYS A 76 -20.01 -18.54 -8.57
N SER A 77 -21.18 -18.29 -9.16
CA SER A 77 -21.95 -17.07 -8.90
C SER A 77 -22.23 -16.89 -7.41
N GLY A 78 -21.86 -15.73 -6.86
CA GLY A 78 -21.94 -15.44 -5.42
C GLY A 78 -20.63 -15.69 -4.66
N ALA A 79 -19.58 -16.16 -5.33
CA ALA A 79 -18.21 -16.11 -4.80
C ALA A 79 -17.59 -14.72 -5.02
N LEU A 80 -16.76 -14.27 -4.09
CA LEU A 80 -15.90 -13.11 -4.30
C LEU A 80 -14.49 -13.59 -4.66
N PHE A 81 -14.08 -13.36 -5.89
CA PHE A 81 -12.79 -13.82 -6.40
C PHE A 81 -11.97 -12.66 -6.96
N LEU A 82 -10.74 -12.50 -6.47
CA LEU A 82 -9.81 -11.48 -6.95
C LEU A 82 -8.49 -12.15 -7.37
N ALA A 83 -8.11 -12.01 -8.63
CA ALA A 83 -6.79 -12.37 -9.12
C ALA A 83 -6.06 -11.12 -9.60
N HIS A 84 -4.83 -10.89 -9.11
CA HIS A 84 -4.03 -9.75 -9.55
C HIS A 84 -2.53 -10.04 -9.48
N ILE A 85 -1.77 -9.26 -10.27
CA ILE A 85 -0.31 -9.31 -10.26
C ILE A 85 0.23 -8.28 -9.27
N ALA A 86 0.96 -8.74 -8.26
CA ALA A 86 1.67 -7.88 -7.31
C ALA A 86 2.86 -8.61 -6.66
N PRO A 87 3.94 -7.90 -6.29
CA PRO A 87 5.09 -8.48 -5.59
C PRO A 87 4.61 -9.23 -4.35
N CYS A 88 5.21 -10.36 -4.03
CA CYS A 88 4.73 -11.13 -2.90
C CYS A 88 5.31 -10.67 -1.55
N GLY A 89 4.58 -10.97 -0.48
CA GLY A 89 4.89 -10.55 0.89
C GLY A 89 3.89 -9.51 1.40
N LYS A 90 3.99 -9.19 2.70
CA LYS A 90 3.25 -8.04 3.24
C LYS A 90 3.59 -6.86 2.34
N PRO A 91 2.60 -6.09 1.83
CA PRO A 91 2.95 -4.81 1.23
C PRO A 91 3.88 -4.14 2.24
N LYS A 92 5.12 -3.79 1.85
CA LYS A 92 5.80 -2.72 2.58
C LYS A 92 4.75 -1.64 2.62
N ALA A 93 4.33 -1.23 3.81
CA ALA A 93 3.30 -0.22 3.95
C ALA A 93 3.72 0.92 3.03
N ARG A 94 3.11 0.99 1.83
CA ARG A 94 2.91 2.25 1.17
C ARG A 94 2.13 2.95 2.26
N GLN A 95 2.71 4.01 2.83
CA GLN A 95 2.00 4.81 3.80
C GLN A 95 0.82 5.45 3.07
N GLN A 96 -0.21 4.65 2.91
CA GLN A 96 -1.56 5.01 2.60
C GLN A 96 -2.08 5.27 3.99
N GLY A 97 -2.00 6.54 4.39
CA GLY A 97 -2.44 7.00 5.69
C GLY A 97 -3.90 6.63 5.86
N LEU A 98 -4.15 5.52 6.54
CA LEU A 98 -5.38 5.21 7.23
C LEU A 98 -4.95 4.59 8.56
N SER A 99 -4.49 5.48 9.45
CA SER A 99 -4.34 5.17 10.85
C SER A 99 -5.63 5.64 11.51
N ASP A 100 -6.55 4.72 11.78
CA ASP A 100 -7.57 4.91 12.82
C ASP A 100 -6.89 4.84 14.19
N LYS A 101 -6.12 5.88 14.44
CA LYS A 101 -5.76 6.38 15.75
C LYS A 101 -5.82 7.87 15.56
N SER A 102 -6.74 8.53 16.26
CA SER A 102 -6.90 9.99 16.32
C SER A 102 -5.59 10.64 16.77
N ALA A 103 -4.63 10.69 15.86
CA ALA A 103 -3.49 11.57 15.84
C ALA A 103 -3.93 12.66 14.86
N ALA A 104 -3.93 13.90 15.31
CA ALA A 104 -4.26 15.04 14.47
C ALA A 104 -3.39 14.94 13.20
N ILE A 105 -4.03 14.72 12.06
CA ILE A 105 -3.34 14.58 10.78
C ILE A 105 -2.82 15.97 10.45
N SER A 106 -1.52 16.18 10.59
CA SER A 106 -0.87 17.40 10.11
C SER A 106 -1.06 17.49 8.61
N ALA A 107 -1.76 18.53 8.17
CA ALA A 107 -1.98 18.82 6.76
C ALA A 107 -1.17 20.06 6.38
N LEU A 108 -0.47 20.00 5.25
CA LEU A 108 0.14 21.18 4.63
C LEU A 108 -0.95 21.94 3.85
N MET A 109 -1.14 23.21 4.18
CA MET A 109 -1.90 24.14 3.36
C MET A 109 -0.96 25.08 2.62
N ALA A 110 -1.11 25.17 1.30
CA ALA A 110 -0.35 26.09 0.45
C ALA A 110 -1.32 26.93 -0.40
N TYR A 111 -1.35 28.24 -0.18
CA TYR A 111 -2.31 29.12 -0.87
C TYR A 111 -1.78 30.55 -1.06
N PRO A 112 -2.23 31.25 -2.12
CA PRO A 112 -3.07 30.75 -3.20
C PRO A 112 -2.29 29.84 -4.18
N ASN A 113 -3.00 28.92 -4.83
CA ASN A 113 -2.48 28.13 -5.94
C ASN A 113 -3.54 28.14 -7.07
N PRO A 114 -3.32 28.81 -8.21
CA PRO A 114 -2.06 29.45 -8.64
C PRO A 114 -1.62 30.68 -7.81
N VAL A 115 -0.30 30.89 -7.70
CA VAL A 115 0.33 32.01 -6.98
C VAL A 115 0.82 33.08 -7.95
N GLN A 116 0.74 34.35 -7.54
CA GLN A 116 1.25 35.50 -8.30
C GLN A 116 2.55 36.06 -7.72
N SER A 117 2.54 36.49 -6.46
CA SER A 117 3.73 37.05 -5.79
C SER A 117 4.09 36.29 -4.54
N THR A 118 3.12 35.94 -3.71
CA THR A 118 3.37 35.51 -2.35
C THR A 118 2.58 34.25 -2.04
N LEU A 119 3.27 33.20 -1.59
CA LEU A 119 2.69 31.92 -1.21
C LEU A 119 2.70 31.80 0.31
N ASN A 120 1.55 31.51 0.90
CA ASN A 120 1.43 31.21 2.32
C ASN A 120 1.43 29.71 2.52
N LEU A 121 2.23 29.26 3.47
CA LEU A 121 2.35 27.87 3.89
C LEU A 121 1.97 27.78 5.36
N SER A 122 1.16 26.80 5.71
CA SER A 122 0.91 26.45 7.11
C SER A 122 0.82 24.95 7.27
N VAL A 123 1.27 24.44 8.40
CA VAL A 123 1.11 23.04 8.75
C VAL A 123 0.37 22.94 10.07
N ASP A 124 -0.73 22.20 10.07
CA ASP A 124 -1.50 21.98 11.29
C ASP A 124 -0.74 21.05 12.25
N HIS A 125 -0.73 21.41 13.53
CA HIS A 125 -0.17 20.59 14.61
C HIS A 125 1.32 20.22 14.48
N ALA A 126 2.08 20.94 13.66
CA ALA A 126 3.52 20.77 13.53
C ALA A 126 4.23 22.11 13.27
N GLU A 127 5.52 22.15 13.58
CA GLU A 127 6.39 23.30 13.32
C GLU A 127 7.23 23.05 12.06
N LEU A 128 7.35 24.06 11.21
CA LEU A 128 8.18 24.05 10.03
C LEU A 128 9.66 24.04 10.45
N SER A 129 10.44 23.15 9.81
CA SER A 129 11.89 23.10 9.95
C SER A 129 12.58 23.59 8.68
N LYS A 130 12.16 23.09 7.52
CA LYS A 130 12.84 23.39 6.26
C LYS A 130 11.88 23.37 5.09
N ILE A 131 11.99 24.37 4.23
CA ILE A 131 11.18 24.48 3.02
C ILE A 131 12.13 24.54 1.82
N THR A 132 11.93 23.64 0.87
CA THR A 132 12.72 23.57 -0.36
C THR A 132 11.79 23.79 -1.54
N LEU A 133 12.13 24.75 -2.39
CA LEU A 133 11.46 24.99 -3.66
C LEU A 133 12.33 24.47 -4.79
N ALA A 134 11.75 23.66 -5.67
CA ALA A 134 12.41 23.10 -6.83
C ALA A 134 11.56 23.30 -8.09
N THR A 135 12.23 23.35 -9.22
CA THR A 135 11.62 23.29 -10.56
C THR A 135 11.14 21.88 -10.87
N LEU A 136 10.34 21.71 -11.92
CA LEU A 136 9.80 20.41 -12.32
C LEU A 136 10.88 19.38 -12.72
N ASP A 137 12.04 19.85 -13.21
CA ASP A 137 13.23 19.05 -13.49
C ASP A 137 14.04 18.69 -12.23
N GLY A 138 13.58 19.10 -11.05
CA GLY A 138 14.19 18.76 -9.76
C GLY A 138 15.34 19.66 -9.33
N LYS A 139 15.66 20.70 -10.10
CA LYS A 139 16.66 21.70 -9.69
C LYS A 139 16.10 22.55 -8.55
N VAL A 140 16.76 22.49 -7.39
CA VAL A 140 16.48 23.32 -6.22
C VAL A 140 16.84 24.77 -6.54
N ILE A 141 15.88 25.67 -6.31
CA ILE A 141 16.02 27.11 -6.58
C ILE A 141 15.98 27.96 -5.32
N ALA A 142 15.39 27.44 -4.23
CA ALA A 142 15.40 28.10 -2.94
C ALA A 142 15.33 27.09 -1.79
N THR A 143 15.92 27.46 -0.66
CA THR A 143 15.82 26.72 0.60
C THR A 143 15.66 27.73 1.72
N HIS A 144 14.63 27.55 2.53
CA HIS A 144 14.33 28.37 3.70
C HIS A 144 14.35 27.48 4.93
N GLU A 145 15.15 27.85 5.92
CA GLU A 145 15.13 27.20 7.23
C GLU A 145 14.13 27.96 8.10
N ALA A 146 13.18 27.24 8.69
CA ALA A 146 12.22 27.77 9.65
C ALA A 146 12.52 27.14 11.01
N LYS A 147 12.37 27.90 12.10
CA LYS A 147 12.57 27.38 13.45
C LYS A 147 11.37 27.75 14.29
N ASN A 148 10.58 26.73 14.65
CA ASN A 148 9.42 26.86 15.52
C ASN A 148 8.29 27.74 14.94
N GLU A 149 8.12 27.77 13.62
CA GLU A 149 7.02 28.50 12.97
C GLU A 149 5.97 27.52 12.46
N THR A 150 4.68 27.79 12.72
CA THR A 150 3.56 26.97 12.18
C THR A 150 3.09 27.45 10.81
N SER A 151 3.54 28.63 10.39
CA SER A 151 3.26 29.20 9.08
C SER A 151 4.43 30.05 8.59
N LEU A 152 4.63 30.07 7.27
CA LEU A 152 5.68 30.83 6.61
C LEU A 152 5.13 31.45 5.33
N GLN A 153 5.60 32.65 5.02
CA GLN A 153 5.31 33.34 3.78
C GLN A 153 6.54 33.30 2.87
N LEU A 154 6.36 32.81 1.65
CA LEU A 154 7.39 32.77 0.62
C LEU A 154 7.12 33.81 -0.46
N GLU A 155 8.12 34.61 -0.77
CA GLU A 155 8.10 35.54 -1.90
C GLU A 155 8.51 34.84 -3.18
N LEU A 156 7.55 34.66 -4.09
CA LEU A 156 7.68 34.07 -5.42
C LEU A 156 7.62 35.10 -6.56
N GLY A 157 7.47 36.40 -6.28
CA GLY A 157 7.27 37.43 -7.30
C GLY A 157 8.38 37.53 -8.37
N ASN A 158 9.61 37.16 -8.01
CA ASN A 158 10.78 37.23 -8.89
C ASN A 158 11.04 35.92 -9.65
N TYR A 159 10.20 34.89 -9.48
CA TYR A 159 10.34 33.62 -10.20
C TYR A 159 9.46 33.62 -11.45
N SER A 160 9.95 32.95 -12.49
CA SER A 160 9.24 32.81 -13.76
C SER A 160 7.92 32.04 -13.59
N SER A 161 6.95 32.31 -14.46
CA SER A 161 5.73 31.51 -14.54
C SER A 161 6.05 30.05 -14.85
N GLY A 162 5.38 29.12 -14.18
CA GLY A 162 5.67 27.69 -14.33
C GLY A 162 5.17 26.82 -13.19
N ILE A 163 5.54 25.54 -13.23
CA ILE A 163 5.23 24.56 -12.20
C ILE A 163 6.45 24.37 -11.31
N TYR A 164 6.22 24.42 -10.01
CA TYR A 164 7.22 24.21 -8.98
C TYR A 164 6.78 23.09 -8.03
N LEU A 165 7.76 22.40 -7.47
CA LEU A 165 7.58 21.42 -6.41
C LEU A 165 8.07 22.03 -5.11
N ILE A 166 7.20 22.06 -4.10
CA ILE A 166 7.58 22.47 -2.76
C ILE A 166 7.70 21.23 -1.87
N THR A 167 8.78 21.17 -1.11
CA THR A 167 9.00 20.16 -0.07
C THR A 167 9.10 20.87 1.27
N VAL A 168 8.26 20.50 2.21
CA VAL A 168 8.22 21.05 3.56
C VAL A 168 8.56 19.95 4.55
N GLU A 169 9.64 20.13 5.29
CA GLU A 169 10.05 19.28 6.39
C GLU A 169 9.68 19.97 7.70
N THR A 170 9.03 19.25 8.59
CA THR A 170 8.65 19.73 9.93
C THR A 170 9.68 19.30 10.96
N ALA A 171 9.67 19.95 12.13
CA ALA A 171 10.60 19.69 13.23
C ALA A 171 10.51 18.26 13.79
N ASP A 172 9.36 17.60 13.65
CA ASP A 172 9.14 16.20 13.99
C ASP A 172 9.56 15.21 12.89
N GLY A 173 10.11 15.72 11.78
CA GLY A 173 10.65 14.93 10.67
C GLY A 173 9.61 14.50 9.63
N GLN A 174 8.36 14.96 9.71
CA GLN A 174 7.39 14.73 8.64
C GLN A 174 7.78 15.54 7.39
N VAL A 175 7.49 14.98 6.22
CA VAL A 175 7.83 15.60 4.93
C VAL A 175 6.59 15.68 4.04
N PHE A 176 6.14 16.90 3.79
CA PHE A 176 5.05 17.22 2.87
C PHE A 176 5.61 17.64 1.52
N ARG A 177 4.92 17.27 0.44
CA ARG A 177 5.25 17.67 -0.92
C ARG A 177 3.99 18.15 -1.62
N ASP A 178 4.07 19.31 -2.26
CA ASP A 178 2.97 19.83 -3.05
C ASP A 178 3.46 20.45 -4.37
N LYS A 179 2.55 20.55 -5.34
CA LYS A 179 2.77 21.15 -6.65
C LYS A 179 2.15 22.54 -6.68
N ILE A 180 2.98 23.55 -6.92
CA ILE A 180 2.56 24.94 -7.00
C ILE A 180 2.59 25.41 -8.46
N VAL A 181 1.56 26.14 -8.88
CA VAL A 181 1.49 26.80 -10.19
C VAL A 181 1.74 28.29 -9.98
N LYS A 182 2.82 28.83 -10.58
CA LYS A 182 3.14 30.25 -10.61
C LYS A 182 2.66 30.83 -11.94
N ASN A 183 1.82 31.86 -11.87
CA ASN A 183 1.36 32.60 -13.05
C ASN A 183 2.34 33.70 -13.44
#